data_AF-A0A6G0QPQ6-F1
#
_entry.id   AF-A0A6G0QPQ6-F1
#
_cell.length_a   1.000
_cell.length_b   1.000
_cell.length_c   1.000
_cell.angle_alpha   90.00
_cell.angle_beta   90.00
_cell.angle_gamma   90.00
#
_symmetry.space_group_name_H-M   'P 1'
#
loop_
_entity.id
_entity.type
_entity.pdbx_description
1 polymer ?
#
loop_
_entity_poly.entity_id
_entity_poly.type
_entity_poly.pdbx_seq_one_letter_code
_entity_poly.pdbx_strand_id
1 'polypeptide(L)'
;MDPELLYARVPSDFVGHVLSFDGSAKTEKNGGYGSCSWIVWRLPTWDIEIAARTHLSSTTVNIAEYTGMNHGVAAALDRGITDLIIVGDSRLAIQQSMGVIACKKDTLQVELARQKALTK
;
A
#
# COMPACT_ATOMS: atom_id res chain seq x y z
N MET A 1 -1.75 6.17 -21.78
CA MET A 1 -1.61 6.50 -20.35
C MET A 1 -0.41 7.42 -20.22
N ASP A 2 -0.52 8.46 -19.41
CA ASP A 2 0.58 9.39 -19.14
C ASP A 2 1.69 8.67 -18.34
N PRO A 3 2.94 8.60 -18.83
CA PRO A 3 4.06 8.02 -18.09
C PRO A 3 4.32 8.71 -16.74
N GLU A 4 3.92 9.96 -16.56
CA GLU A 4 4.08 10.68 -15.29
C GLU A 4 3.14 10.14 -14.19
N LEU A 5 2.08 9.42 -14.55
CA LEU A 5 1.20 8.72 -13.60
C LEU A 5 1.76 7.38 -13.12
N LEU A 6 2.86 6.89 -13.70
CA LEU A 6 3.48 5.61 -13.32
C LEU A 6 4.59 5.77 -12.28
N TYR A 7 5.25 6.93 -12.24
CA TYR A 7 6.38 7.17 -11.34
C TYR A 7 6.24 8.56 -10.72
N ALA A 8 5.82 8.61 -9.46
CA ALA A 8 5.88 9.85 -8.69
C ALA A 8 7.34 10.33 -8.62
N ARG A 9 7.60 11.58 -9.03
CA ARG A 9 8.91 12.21 -8.86
C ARG A 9 8.95 12.85 -7.48
N VAL A 10 9.75 12.27 -6.60
CA VAL A 10 10.01 12.84 -5.27
C VAL A 10 11.20 13.80 -5.39
N PRO A 11 11.06 15.07 -4.95
CA PRO A 11 12.20 16.00 -4.90
C PRO A 11 13.36 15.40 -4.10
N SER A 12 14.60 15.64 -4.52
CA SER A 12 15.79 15.08 -3.86
C SER A 12 16.01 15.63 -2.44
N ASP A 13 15.40 16.76 -2.13
CA ASP A 13 15.41 17.45 -0.84
C ASP A 13 14.12 17.19 -0.03
N PHE A 14 13.28 16.24 -0.45
CA PHE A 14 12.05 15.89 0.28
C PHE A 14 12.37 15.44 1.72
N VAL A 15 11.72 16.11 2.67
CA VAL A 15 11.74 15.76 4.10
C VAL A 15 10.33 15.36 4.48
N GLY A 16 10.17 14.12 4.92
CA GLY A 16 8.86 13.55 5.22
C GLY A 16 8.96 12.04 5.34
N HIS A 17 7.87 11.35 5.00
CA HIS A 17 7.78 9.91 5.18
C HIS A 17 7.45 9.20 3.88
N VAL A 18 8.06 8.03 3.70
CA VAL A 18 7.70 7.08 2.65
C VAL A 18 7.11 5.85 3.30
N LEU A 19 5.98 5.38 2.79
CA LEU A 19 5.42 4.07 3.11
C LEU A 19 5.69 3.14 1.94
N SER A 20 6.50 2.11 2.15
CA SER A 20 6.61 0.98 1.22
C SER A 20 5.76 -0.19 1.67
N PHE A 21 5.02 -0.83 0.76
CA PHE A 21 4.25 -2.04 1.05
C PHE A 21 4.47 -3.12 -0.01
N ASP A 22 4.17 -4.37 0.37
CA ASP A 22 4.14 -5.53 -0.52
C ASP A 22 3.13 -6.57 0.01
N GLY A 23 2.54 -7.35 -0.89
CA GLY A 23 1.56 -8.38 -0.64
C GLY A 23 1.86 -9.67 -1.40
N SER A 24 1.95 -10.80 -0.68
CA SER A 24 2.16 -12.13 -1.26
C SER A 24 0.97 -13.04 -1.00
N ALA A 25 0.68 -13.92 -1.95
CA ALA A 25 -0.34 -14.95 -1.81
C ALA A 25 0.12 -16.26 -2.46
N LYS A 26 -0.17 -17.38 -1.79
CA LYS A 26 -0.08 -18.72 -2.38
C LYS A 26 -1.38 -19.03 -3.11
N THR A 27 -1.26 -19.79 -4.19
CA THR A 27 -2.41 -20.34 -4.92
C THR A 27 -3.23 -21.26 -4.01
N GLU A 28 -4.52 -21.45 -4.29
CA GLU A 28 -5.40 -22.35 -3.52
C GLU A 28 -4.83 -23.77 -3.38
N LYS A 29 -4.25 -24.33 -4.45
CA LYS A 29 -3.55 -25.64 -4.43
C LYS A 29 -2.41 -25.74 -3.41
N ASN A 30 -1.88 -24.60 -2.97
CA ASN A 30 -0.77 -24.48 -2.03
C ASN A 30 -1.24 -23.88 -0.70
N GLY A 31 -2.53 -24.06 -0.36
CA GLY A 31 -3.13 -23.64 0.91
C GLY A 31 -3.80 -22.27 0.89
N GLY A 32 -3.70 -21.49 -0.20
CA GLY A 32 -4.43 -20.23 -0.39
C GLY A 32 -4.09 -19.09 0.58
N TYR A 33 -3.14 -19.29 1.50
CA TYR A 33 -2.71 -18.30 2.47
C TYR A 33 -1.79 -17.26 1.83
N GLY A 34 -1.62 -16.14 2.51
CA GLY A 34 -0.70 -15.09 2.10
C GLY A 34 -0.20 -14.27 3.27
N SER A 35 0.41 -13.15 2.94
CA SER A 35 0.87 -12.17 3.90
C SER A 35 1.02 -10.82 3.22
N CYS A 36 1.03 -9.76 4.00
CA CYS A 36 1.47 -8.46 3.56
C CYS A 36 2.44 -7.87 4.56
N SER A 37 3.23 -6.90 4.10
CA SER A 37 4.16 -6.16 4.93
C SER A 37 4.18 -4.69 4.53
N TRP A 38 4.55 -3.84 5.49
CA TRP A 38 4.73 -2.43 5.28
C TRP A 38 5.88 -1.88 6.12
N ILE A 39 6.55 -0.86 5.59
CA ILE A 39 7.62 -0.13 6.26
C ILE A 39 7.37 1.36 6.08
N VAL A 40 7.42 2.11 7.18
CA VAL A 40 7.43 3.58 7.16
C VAL A 40 8.86 4.07 7.39
N TRP A 41 9.38 4.81 6.43
CA TRP A 41 10.72 5.36 6.40
C TRP A 41 10.67 6.87 6.67
N ARG A 42 11.59 7.39 7.48
CA ARG A 42 11.83 8.83 7.63
C ARG A 42 12.89 9.28 6.63
N LEU A 43 12.59 10.27 5.80
CA LEU A 43 13.56 10.91 4.90
C LEU A 43 14.13 12.19 5.51
N PRO A 44 15.39 12.55 5.19
CA PRO A 44 16.29 11.89 4.24
C PRO A 44 17.17 10.80 4.88
N THR A 45 17.04 10.54 6.19
CA THR A 45 17.92 9.63 6.93
C THR A 45 17.70 8.16 6.58
N TRP A 46 16.55 7.82 6.00
CA TRP A 46 16.10 6.45 5.73
C TRP A 46 15.94 5.61 7.00
N ASP A 47 15.62 6.24 8.13
CA ASP A 47 15.35 5.52 9.38
C ASP A 47 14.03 4.75 9.27
N ILE A 48 14.01 3.51 9.77
CA ILE A 48 12.79 2.71 9.88
C ILE A 48 12.02 3.16 11.13
N GLU A 49 10.85 3.76 10.94
CA GLU A 49 9.98 4.16 12.06
C GLU A 49 8.96 3.09 12.43
N ILE A 50 8.48 2.37 11.43
CA ILE A 50 7.54 1.25 11.56
C ILE A 50 7.99 0.17 10.57
N ALA A 51 8.09 -1.07 11.02
CA ALA A 51 8.18 -2.25 10.16
C ALA A 51 7.27 -3.33 10.72
N ALA A 52 6.29 -3.76 9.93
CA ALA A 52 5.30 -4.73 10.37
C ALA A 52 4.81 -5.62 9.23
N ARG A 53 4.17 -6.72 9.59
CA ARG A 53 3.59 -7.69 8.67
C ARG A 53 2.31 -8.27 9.23
N THR A 54 1.46 -8.78 8.36
CA THR A 54 0.25 -9.52 8.72
C THR A 54 0.17 -10.81 7.93
N HIS A 55 -0.18 -11.91 8.61
CA HIS A 55 -0.52 -13.17 7.97
C HIS A 55 -1.99 -13.17 7.55
N LEU A 56 -2.28 -13.67 6.35
CA LEU A 56 -3.63 -13.73 5.79
C LEU A 56 -3.97 -15.20 5.55
N SER A 57 -4.97 -15.72 6.26
CA SER A 57 -5.32 -17.15 6.24
C SER A 57 -5.83 -17.62 4.88
N SER A 58 -6.54 -16.76 4.15
CA SER A 58 -6.94 -16.98 2.76
C SER A 58 -6.97 -15.65 2.03
N THR A 59 -6.24 -15.51 0.93
CA THR A 59 -6.18 -14.24 0.20
C THR A 59 -5.79 -14.41 -1.27
N THR A 60 -6.03 -13.36 -2.06
CA THR A 60 -5.44 -13.22 -3.40
C THR A 60 -4.33 -12.17 -3.34
N VAL A 61 -3.39 -12.20 -4.29
CA VAL A 61 -2.27 -11.25 -4.31
C VAL A 61 -2.78 -9.80 -4.24
N ASN A 62 -3.78 -9.44 -5.04
CA ASN A 62 -4.34 -8.08 -5.04
C ASN A 62 -4.95 -7.66 -3.68
N ILE A 63 -5.54 -8.59 -2.94
CA ILE A 63 -6.08 -8.29 -1.60
C ILE A 63 -4.94 -8.15 -0.60
N ALA A 64 -3.91 -9.00 -0.68
CA ALA A 64 -2.72 -8.87 0.17
C ALA A 64 -2.04 -7.52 -0.02
N GLU A 65 -1.87 -7.08 -1.27
CA GLU A 65 -1.30 -5.78 -1.63
C GLU A 65 -2.08 -4.61 -1.02
N TYR A 66 -3.39 -4.60 -1.25
CA TYR A 66 -4.29 -3.62 -0.66
C TYR A 66 -4.24 -3.63 0.87
N THR A 67 -4.19 -4.81 1.47
CA THR A 67 -4.13 -4.97 2.92
C THR A 67 -2.83 -4.40 3.48
N GLY A 68 -1.69 -4.64 2.80
CA GLY A 68 -0.40 -4.06 3.16
C GLY A 68 -0.40 -2.54 3.09
N MET A 69 -0.90 -1.98 1.98
CA MET A 69 -1.05 -0.55 1.80
C MET A 69 -1.96 0.08 2.87
N ASN A 70 -3.17 -0.45 3.06
CA ASN A 70 -4.16 0.06 4.01
C ASN A 70 -3.65 0.02 5.46
N HIS A 71 -2.99 -1.07 5.87
CA HIS A 71 -2.42 -1.15 7.21
C HIS A 71 -1.21 -0.23 7.39
N GLY A 72 -0.40 -0.07 6.35
CA GLY A 72 0.70 0.88 6.36
C GLY A 72 0.24 2.33 6.55
N VAL A 73 -0.78 2.75 5.79
CA VAL A 73 -1.35 4.10 5.91
C VAL A 73 -1.97 4.30 7.30
N ALA A 74 -2.75 3.33 7.77
CA ALA A 74 -3.33 3.40 9.12
C ALA A 74 -2.25 3.51 10.21
N ALA A 75 -1.18 2.72 10.12
CA ALA A 75 -0.08 2.76 11.08
C ALA A 75 0.69 4.10 11.05
N ALA A 76 0.84 4.71 9.87
CA ALA A 76 1.42 6.04 9.73
C ALA A 76 0.52 7.11 10.39
N LEU A 77 -0.79 7.07 10.12
CA LEU A 77 -1.77 7.98 10.72
C LEU A 77 -1.82 7.85 12.25
N ASP A 78 -1.73 6.64 12.79
CA ASP A 78 -1.67 6.38 14.24
C ASP A 78 -0.43 7.01 14.91
N ARG A 79 0.65 7.25 14.14
CA ARG A 79 1.84 8.00 14.57
C ARG A 79 1.75 9.51 14.32
N GLY A 80 0.62 10.00 13.81
CA GLY A 80 0.42 11.40 13.44
C GLY A 80 1.12 11.80 12.14
N ILE A 81 1.52 10.84 11.31
CA ILE A 81 2.16 11.08 10.02
C ILE A 81 1.05 11.25 8.98
N THR A 82 0.86 12.49 8.51
CA THR A 82 -0.19 12.84 7.53
C THR A 82 0.35 13.16 6.14
N ASP A 83 1.65 13.45 6.02
CA ASP A 83 2.32 13.65 4.73
C ASP A 83 3.15 12.39 4.39
N LEU A 84 2.67 11.62 3.41
CA LEU A 84 3.16 10.27 3.14
C LEU A 84 3.22 10.00 1.65
N ILE A 85 4.39 9.57 1.18
CA ILE A 85 4.56 9.03 -0.16
C ILE A 85 4.37 7.51 -0.10
N ILE A 86 3.33 7.00 -0.75
CA ILE A 86 3.03 5.58 -0.78
C ILE A 86 3.67 4.94 -2.00
N VAL A 87 4.49 3.92 -1.78
CA VAL A 87 5.19 3.16 -2.83
C VAL A 87 4.93 1.67 -2.67
N GLY A 88 4.78 0.98 -3.80
CA GLY A 88 4.59 -0.47 -3.88
C GLY A 88 4.74 -0.90 -5.33
N ASP A 89 4.95 -2.19 -5.56
CA ASP A 89 5.06 -2.78 -6.91
C ASP A 89 3.67 -3.11 -7.51
N SER A 90 2.62 -3.11 -6.70
CA SER A 90 1.24 -3.31 -7.15
C SER A 90 0.66 -2.09 -7.89
N ARG A 91 0.90 -2.05 -9.21
CA ARG A 91 0.27 -1.07 -10.11
C ARG A 91 -1.25 -1.01 -9.94
N LEU A 92 -1.91 -2.16 -9.72
CA LEU A 92 -3.36 -2.23 -9.58
C LEU A 92 -3.83 -1.49 -8.33
N ALA A 93 -3.25 -1.77 -7.16
CA ALA A 93 -3.64 -1.14 -5.90
C ALA A 93 -3.41 0.38 -5.94
N ILE A 94 -2.27 0.81 -6.50
CA ILE A 94 -1.93 2.23 -6.63
C ILE A 94 -2.90 2.94 -7.59
N GLN A 95 -3.06 2.44 -8.83
CA GLN A 95 -3.86 3.12 -9.85
C GLN A 95 -5.36 3.14 -9.52
N GLN A 96 -5.90 2.10 -8.87
CA GLN A 96 -7.29 2.11 -8.41
C GLN A 96 -7.49 3.10 -7.26
N SER A 97 -6.53 3.21 -6.34
CA SER A 97 -6.58 4.17 -5.23
C SER A 97 -6.52 5.62 -5.70
N MET A 98 -5.74 5.89 -6.75
CA MET A 98 -5.70 7.20 -7.42
C MET A 98 -6.90 7.48 -8.33
N GLY A 99 -7.80 6.49 -8.55
CA GLY A 99 -8.93 6.63 -9.47
C GLY A 99 -8.54 6.65 -10.96
N VAL A 100 -7.30 6.30 -11.30
CA VAL A 100 -6.80 6.22 -12.68
C VAL A 100 -7.44 5.04 -13.42
N ILE A 101 -7.68 3.93 -12.73
CA ILE A 101 -8.38 2.76 -13.28
C ILE A 101 -9.56 2.36 -12.40
N ALA A 102 -10.61 1.79 -13.01
CA ALA A 102 -11.80 1.36 -12.29
C ALA A 102 -11.55 0.11 -11.43
N CYS A 103 -12.12 0.08 -10.22
CA CYS A 103 -12.22 -1.10 -9.39
C CYS A 103 -13.59 -1.77 -9.56
N LYS A 104 -13.63 -2.94 -10.21
CA LYS A 104 -14.87 -3.67 -10.54
C LYS A 104 -15.17 -4.87 -9.64
N LYS A 105 -14.18 -5.39 -8.92
CA LYS A 105 -14.34 -6.58 -8.07
C LYS A 105 -14.80 -6.15 -6.69
N ASP A 106 -15.94 -6.65 -6.22
CA ASP A 106 -16.55 -6.25 -4.95
C ASP A 106 -15.59 -6.31 -3.76
N THR A 107 -14.80 -7.39 -3.65
CA THR A 107 -13.81 -7.54 -2.58
C THR A 107 -12.73 -6.45 -2.60
N LEU A 108 -12.35 -5.96 -3.79
CA LEU A 108 -11.39 -4.87 -3.94
C LEU A 108 -12.04 -3.50 -3.75
N GLN A 109 -13.35 -3.37 -3.98
CA GLN A 109 -14.07 -2.13 -3.69
C GLN A 109 -14.13 -1.86 -2.19
N VAL A 110 -14.22 -2.90 -1.36
CA VAL A 110 -14.11 -2.78 0.11
C VAL A 110 -12.74 -2.23 0.51
N GLU A 111 -11.65 -2.80 -0.01
CA GLU A 111 -10.30 -2.33 0.28
C GLU A 111 -10.04 -0.91 -0.25
N LEU A 112 -10.56 -0.57 -1.43
CA LEU A 112 -10.49 0.77 -1.99
C LEU A 112 -11.29 1.79 -1.15
N ALA A 113 -12.47 1.41 -0.65
CA ALA A 113 -13.26 2.27 0.22
C ALA A 113 -12.51 2.55 1.53
N ARG A 114 -11.82 1.54 2.08
CA ARG A 114 -10.95 1.70 3.25
C ARG A 114 -9.78 2.65 2.95
N GLN A 115 -9.07 2.47 1.83
CA GLN A 115 -7.98 3.37 1.43
C GLN A 115 -8.48 4.81 1.34
N LYS A 116 -9.60 5.04 0.66
CA LYS A 116 -10.21 6.37 0.53
C LYS A 116 -10.65 6.98 1.86
N ALA A 117 -10.98 6.17 2.85
CA ALA A 117 -11.32 6.66 4.19
C ALA A 117 -10.08 7.11 4.96
N LEU A 118 -8.92 6.50 4.70
CA LEU A 118 -7.64 6.82 5.33
C LEU A 118 -6.95 8.03 4.66
N THR A 119 -7.08 8.19 3.35
CA THR A 119 -6.38 9.24 2.58
C THR A 119 -7.28 10.44 2.25
N LYS A 120 -8.12 10.87 3.20
CA LYS A 120 -9.03 12.02 3.02
C LYS A 120 -8.32 13.35 3.19
#